data_AF-A0A946BGQ8-F1
#
_entry.id   AF-A0A946BGQ8-F1
#
_cell.length_a   1.000
_cell.length_b   1.000
_cell.length_c   1.000
_cell.angle_alpha   90.00
_cell.angle_beta   90.00
_cell.angle_gamma   90.00
#
_symmetry.space_group_name_H-M   'P 1'
#
loop_
_entity.id
_entity.type
_entity.pdbx_description
1 polymer ?
#
loop_
_entity_poly.entity_id
_entity_poly.type
_entity_poly.pdbx_seq_one_letter_code
_entity_poly.pdbx_strand_id
1 'polypeptide(L)'
;KLSALVSEKENLKRYELDDENHIQVKATNGQKIIFQFTMGKTAPSFNHTFVRLPDDKNIYHANGNFRSHFDKTVEDFRDKKVLEFRQDSIQQITIEKDGISKTLISKQEKTDNKEASITWRSDDGISSDKKIVSNLLSQVSFLKSEKYLSDEIKNKLVNEKPLCKMRFKNEKSIDLTLFKMDTEENLIGISSMNEYAFALSQFNGKEIVSNIETLLGITKEEKTNN
;
A
#
# COMPACT_ATOMS: atom_id res chain seq x y z
N LYS A 1 13.49 29.29 1.83
CA LYS A 1 14.22 30.59 1.87
C LYS A 1 15.61 30.37 1.29
N LEU A 2 16.11 31.27 0.44
CA LEU A 2 17.49 31.24 -0.02
C LEU A 2 18.43 31.66 1.12
N SER A 3 19.55 30.98 1.27
CA SER A 3 20.47 31.20 2.39
C SER A 3 21.82 31.76 1.95
N ALA A 4 22.30 31.40 0.78
CA ALA A 4 23.55 31.91 0.23
C ALA A 4 23.58 31.81 -1.30
N LEU A 5 24.31 32.74 -1.93
CA LEU A 5 24.79 32.61 -3.29
C LEU A 5 25.97 31.62 -3.30
N VAL A 6 25.91 30.63 -4.19
CA VAL A 6 26.91 29.55 -4.30
C VAL A 6 27.80 29.77 -5.51
N SER A 7 27.23 30.17 -6.64
CA SER A 7 27.97 30.36 -7.89
C SER A 7 27.24 31.33 -8.80
N GLU A 8 28.01 32.22 -9.43
CA GLU A 8 27.57 33.07 -10.55
C GLU A 8 27.90 32.41 -11.91
N LYS A 9 28.67 31.30 -11.89
CA LYS A 9 29.06 30.53 -13.09
C LYS A 9 28.11 29.36 -13.30
N GLU A 10 27.58 29.22 -14.51
CA GLU A 10 26.62 28.19 -14.96
C GLU A 10 27.21 26.77 -15.08
N ASN A 11 28.07 26.31 -14.16
CA ASN A 11 28.45 24.89 -14.13
C ASN A 11 27.31 24.04 -13.55
N LEU A 12 26.18 23.98 -14.27
CA LEU A 12 24.92 23.38 -13.82
C LEU A 12 25.09 21.90 -13.45
N LYS A 13 25.89 21.18 -14.23
CA LYS A 13 26.15 19.75 -14.03
C LYS A 13 26.79 19.44 -12.69
N ARG A 14 27.67 20.31 -12.19
CA ARG A 14 28.27 20.16 -10.85
C ARG A 14 27.22 20.10 -9.75
N TYR A 15 26.10 20.78 -9.93
CA TYR A 15 25.04 20.96 -8.94
C TYR A 15 23.76 20.18 -9.28
N GLU A 16 23.77 19.38 -10.35
CA GLU A 16 22.61 18.65 -10.89
C GLU A 16 21.45 19.60 -11.23
N LEU A 17 21.77 20.78 -11.75
CA LEU A 17 20.82 21.79 -12.22
C LEU A 17 20.70 21.81 -13.76
N ASP A 18 21.30 20.82 -14.44
CA ASP A 18 21.19 20.61 -15.88
C ASP A 18 19.89 19.87 -16.26
N ASP A 19 19.58 19.84 -17.56
CA ASP A 19 18.33 19.28 -18.08
C ASP A 19 18.13 17.79 -17.78
N GLU A 20 19.20 17.02 -17.54
CA GLU A 20 19.12 15.58 -17.28
C GLU A 20 18.80 15.26 -15.82
N ASN A 21 19.18 16.14 -14.87
CA ASN A 21 19.18 15.81 -13.44
C ASN A 21 18.27 16.70 -12.57
N HIS A 22 17.87 17.87 -13.09
CA HIS A 22 17.11 18.82 -12.29
C HIS A 22 15.67 18.39 -12.04
N ILE A 23 15.08 18.95 -10.98
CA ILE A 23 13.64 18.90 -10.73
C ILE A 23 13.09 20.31 -10.88
N GLN A 24 12.11 20.48 -11.78
CA GLN A 24 11.40 21.75 -11.92
C GLN A 24 10.19 21.79 -10.98
N VAL A 25 10.17 22.77 -10.08
CA VAL A 25 9.06 22.96 -9.13
C VAL A 25 8.26 24.19 -9.54
N LYS A 26 6.94 24.02 -9.71
CA LYS A 26 5.99 25.09 -10.02
C LYS A 26 4.81 25.02 -9.05
N ALA A 27 4.54 26.12 -8.37
CA ALA A 27 3.32 26.34 -7.61
C ALA A 27 2.38 27.21 -8.43
N THR A 28 1.12 26.79 -8.57
CA THR A 28 0.12 27.48 -9.38
C THR A 28 -1.13 27.82 -8.56
N ASN A 29 -1.79 28.91 -8.94
CA ASN A 29 -3.17 29.20 -8.56
C ASN A 29 -4.01 29.09 -9.85
N GLY A 30 -4.71 27.96 -10.01
CA GLY A 30 -5.29 27.58 -11.29
C GLY A 30 -4.21 27.44 -12.37
N GLN A 31 -4.33 28.22 -13.45
CA GLN A 31 -3.35 28.23 -14.54
C GLN A 31 -2.19 29.20 -14.32
N LYS A 32 -2.28 30.10 -13.33
CA LYS A 32 -1.24 31.11 -13.09
C LYS A 32 -0.12 30.52 -12.23
N ILE A 33 1.10 30.54 -12.73
CA ILE A 33 2.29 30.24 -11.92
C ILE A 33 2.52 31.39 -10.95
N ILE A 34 2.55 31.08 -9.66
CA ILE A 34 2.77 32.06 -8.58
C ILE A 34 4.18 31.96 -7.98
N PHE A 35 4.83 30.80 -8.14
CA PHE A 35 6.20 30.59 -7.73
C PHE A 35 6.80 29.42 -8.52
N GLN A 36 8.06 29.53 -8.89
CA GLN A 36 8.78 28.44 -9.55
C GLN A 36 10.28 28.53 -9.30
N PHE A 37 10.95 27.39 -9.31
CA PHE A 37 12.40 27.27 -9.20
C PHE A 37 12.86 25.93 -9.78
N THR A 38 14.14 25.87 -10.14
CA THR A 38 14.84 24.63 -10.51
C THR A 38 15.61 24.13 -9.30
N MET A 39 15.54 22.84 -9.02
CA MET A 39 16.17 22.20 -7.88
C MET A 39 17.19 21.17 -8.36
N GLY A 40 18.38 21.20 -7.78
CA GLY A 40 19.44 20.23 -8.01
C GLY A 40 19.66 19.35 -6.80
N LYS A 41 20.89 18.85 -6.62
CA LYS A 41 21.22 17.93 -5.52
C LYS A 41 21.18 18.56 -4.14
N THR A 42 21.12 17.70 -3.13
CA THR A 42 21.44 18.06 -1.75
C THR A 42 22.91 18.48 -1.64
N ALA A 43 23.17 19.59 -0.96
CA ALA A 43 24.53 20.06 -0.73
C ALA A 43 25.31 19.08 0.17
N PRO A 44 26.65 19.00 0.06
CA PRO A 44 27.47 18.09 0.88
C PRO A 44 27.31 18.25 2.40
N SER A 45 26.81 19.41 2.86
CA SER A 45 26.50 19.67 4.27
C SER A 45 25.23 18.96 4.77
N PHE A 46 24.44 18.36 3.89
CA PHE A 46 23.12 17.76 4.16
C PHE A 46 22.05 18.70 4.73
N ASN A 47 22.36 19.99 4.89
CA ASN A 47 21.46 20.99 5.45
C ASN A 47 20.86 21.95 4.40
N HIS A 48 21.24 21.78 3.13
CA HIS A 48 20.84 22.66 2.05
C HIS A 48 20.56 21.88 0.76
N THR A 49 19.82 22.51 -0.14
CA THR A 49 19.58 22.03 -1.51
C THR A 49 19.98 23.13 -2.50
N PHE A 50 20.66 22.76 -3.59
CA PHE A 50 20.99 23.72 -4.65
C PHE A 50 19.72 24.09 -5.43
N VAL A 51 19.51 25.37 -5.66
CA VAL A 51 18.38 25.88 -6.44
C VAL A 51 18.79 26.99 -7.38
N ARG A 52 18.05 27.15 -8.47
CA ARG A 52 18.13 28.27 -9.41
C ARG A 52 16.74 28.90 -9.55
N LEU A 53 16.69 30.23 -9.54
CA LEU A 53 15.45 30.97 -9.78
C LEU A 53 15.20 31.14 -11.28
N PRO A 54 13.96 31.39 -11.72
CA PRO A 54 13.67 31.70 -13.12
C PRO A 54 14.40 32.95 -13.56
N ASP A 55 14.93 32.93 -14.78
CA ASP A 55 15.63 34.05 -15.42
C ASP A 55 16.87 34.56 -14.65
N ASP A 56 17.33 33.79 -13.65
CA ASP A 56 18.54 34.06 -12.87
C ASP A 56 19.56 32.95 -13.12
N LYS A 57 20.77 33.35 -13.53
CA LYS A 57 21.88 32.43 -13.82
C LYS A 57 22.59 31.95 -12.56
N ASN A 58 22.34 32.61 -11.44
CA ASN A 58 22.96 32.33 -10.16
C ASN A 58 22.43 31.02 -9.55
N ILE A 59 23.33 30.33 -8.85
CA ILE A 59 23.03 29.12 -8.10
C ILE A 59 23.04 29.47 -6.63
N TYR A 60 22.01 29.06 -5.91
CA TYR A 60 21.81 29.36 -4.50
C TYR A 60 21.72 28.09 -3.66
N HIS A 61 21.99 28.23 -2.37
CA HIS A 61 21.47 27.31 -1.38
C HIS A 61 20.06 27.74 -0.97
N ALA A 62 19.14 26.80 -0.97
CA ALA A 62 17.92 26.89 -0.19
C ALA A 62 18.14 26.24 1.18
N ASN A 63 17.58 26.85 2.23
CA ASN A 63 17.59 26.28 3.57
C ASN A 63 16.83 24.95 3.62
N GLY A 64 17.45 23.95 4.26
CA GLY A 64 16.90 22.61 4.43
C GLY A 64 17.30 21.66 3.31
N ASN A 65 17.24 20.37 3.61
CA ASN A 65 17.36 19.30 2.63
C ASN A 65 15.95 18.78 2.32
N PHE A 66 15.42 19.19 1.17
CA PHE A 66 14.03 18.89 0.78
C PHE A 66 13.93 18.24 -0.60
N ARG A 67 15.05 17.88 -1.24
CA ARG A 67 15.04 17.25 -2.57
C ARG A 67 14.17 15.98 -2.59
N SER A 68 14.28 15.14 -1.56
CA SER A 68 13.51 13.90 -1.41
C SER A 68 11.99 14.09 -1.30
N HIS A 69 11.51 15.33 -1.05
CA HIS A 69 10.08 15.64 -1.06
C HIS A 69 9.54 15.75 -2.49
N PHE A 70 10.38 16.12 -3.45
CA PHE A 70 9.99 16.31 -4.86
C PHE A 70 10.56 15.23 -5.79
N ASP A 71 11.68 14.62 -5.41
CA ASP A 71 12.28 13.50 -6.13
C ASP A 71 11.44 12.24 -5.88
N LYS A 72 10.32 12.18 -6.59
CA LYS A 72 9.29 11.17 -6.52
C LYS A 72 9.12 10.53 -7.89
N THR A 73 9.04 9.22 -7.90
CA THR A 73 8.68 8.45 -9.08
C THR A 73 7.17 8.54 -9.33
N VAL A 74 6.72 8.15 -10.52
CA VAL A 74 5.28 8.02 -10.82
C VAL A 74 4.58 7.09 -9.83
N GLU A 75 5.26 6.05 -9.35
CA GLU A 75 4.74 5.11 -8.37
C GLU A 75 4.46 5.75 -7.01
N ASP A 76 5.26 6.74 -6.59
CA ASP A 76 5.08 7.45 -5.32
C ASP A 76 3.81 8.31 -5.28
N PHE A 77 3.27 8.67 -6.45
CA PHE A 77 2.04 9.42 -6.58
C PHE A 77 0.79 8.54 -6.72
N ARG A 78 0.95 7.23 -6.92
CA ARG A 78 -0.19 6.32 -7.01
C ARG A 78 -0.85 6.16 -5.63
N ASP A 79 -2.17 6.17 -5.61
CA ASP A 79 -2.90 5.74 -4.41
C ASP A 79 -2.61 4.25 -4.19
N LYS A 80 -1.95 3.92 -3.07
CA LYS A 80 -1.57 2.56 -2.72
C LYS A 80 -2.69 1.77 -2.03
N LYS A 81 -3.88 2.34 -1.84
CA LYS A 81 -5.04 1.61 -1.32
C LYS A 81 -5.50 0.57 -2.34
N VAL A 82 -5.43 -0.69 -1.93
CA VAL A 82 -5.88 -1.82 -2.76
C VAL A 82 -7.24 -2.35 -2.32
N LEU A 83 -7.59 -2.17 -1.05
CA LEU A 83 -8.94 -2.40 -0.51
C LEU A 83 -9.30 -1.27 0.47
N GLU A 84 -10.55 -0.84 0.41
CA GLU A 84 -11.13 0.09 1.39
C GLU A 84 -12.61 -0.22 1.61
N PHE A 85 -12.97 -0.69 2.79
CA PHE A 85 -14.38 -0.95 3.14
C PHE A 85 -14.61 -0.81 4.65
N ARG A 86 -15.87 -0.60 5.04
CA ARG A 86 -16.24 -0.55 6.46
C ARG A 86 -16.38 -1.95 7.03
N GLN A 87 -15.63 -2.26 8.09
CA GLN A 87 -15.64 -3.58 8.74
C GLN A 87 -17.02 -3.98 9.26
N ASP A 88 -17.74 -3.01 9.86
CA ASP A 88 -19.09 -3.20 10.42
C ASP A 88 -20.18 -3.45 9.37
N SER A 89 -19.88 -3.18 8.09
CA SER A 89 -20.78 -3.45 6.97
C SER A 89 -20.71 -4.88 6.44
N ILE A 90 -19.66 -5.63 6.79
CA ILE A 90 -19.46 -6.99 6.26
C ILE A 90 -20.42 -7.94 6.94
N GLN A 91 -21.21 -8.63 6.12
CA GLN A 91 -22.23 -9.58 6.56
C GLN A 91 -21.78 -11.03 6.43
N GLN A 92 -20.89 -11.30 5.47
CA GLN A 92 -20.36 -12.63 5.22
C GLN A 92 -18.90 -12.56 4.79
N ILE A 93 -18.11 -13.52 5.25
CA ILE A 93 -16.71 -13.72 4.89
C ILE A 93 -16.54 -15.15 4.42
N THR A 94 -16.10 -15.38 3.20
CA THR A 94 -15.69 -16.70 2.73
C THR A 94 -14.18 -16.70 2.58
N ILE A 95 -13.51 -17.67 3.19
CA ILE A 95 -12.06 -17.87 3.11
C ILE A 95 -11.75 -19.25 2.55
N GLU A 96 -10.67 -19.35 1.79
CA GLU A 96 -10.21 -20.60 1.17
C GLU A 96 -8.68 -20.65 1.18
N LYS A 97 -8.11 -21.78 1.62
CA LYS A 97 -6.67 -22.08 1.55
C LYS A 97 -6.47 -23.59 1.52
N ASP A 98 -5.53 -24.06 0.70
CA ASP A 98 -5.17 -25.49 0.58
C ASP A 98 -6.37 -26.43 0.34
N GLY A 99 -7.38 -25.95 -0.39
CA GLY A 99 -8.61 -26.71 -0.69
C GLY A 99 -9.63 -26.75 0.46
N ILE A 100 -9.30 -26.17 1.62
CA ILE A 100 -10.22 -26.01 2.76
C ILE A 100 -10.90 -24.65 2.62
N SER A 101 -12.22 -24.63 2.69
CA SER A 101 -13.03 -23.41 2.66
C SER A 101 -13.95 -23.32 3.87
N LYS A 102 -14.19 -22.09 4.32
CA LYS A 102 -15.13 -21.79 5.40
C LYS A 102 -15.85 -20.49 5.11
N THR A 103 -17.16 -20.47 5.35
CA THR A 103 -17.98 -19.25 5.24
C THR A 103 -18.45 -18.85 6.61
N LEU A 104 -18.19 -17.60 7.00
CA LEU A 104 -18.62 -16.99 8.25
C LEU A 104 -19.74 -15.97 7.96
N ILE A 105 -20.80 -16.01 8.76
CA ILE A 105 -21.95 -15.11 8.67
C ILE A 105 -22.04 -14.30 9.96
N SER A 106 -22.16 -12.99 9.82
CA SER A 106 -22.36 -12.08 10.95
C SER A 106 -23.80 -12.23 11.46
N LYS A 107 -23.98 -12.31 12.79
CA LYS A 107 -25.27 -12.15 13.45
C LYS A 107 -25.19 -11.01 14.45
N GLN A 108 -26.18 -10.12 14.41
CA GLN A 108 -26.34 -9.12 15.45
C GLN A 108 -27.12 -9.75 16.61
N GLU A 109 -26.49 -9.82 17.77
CA GLU A 109 -27.18 -10.18 19.01
C GLU A 109 -27.56 -8.88 19.73
N LYS A 110 -28.87 -8.64 19.84
CA LYS A 110 -29.40 -7.60 20.73
C LYS A 110 -29.45 -8.18 22.14
N THR A 111 -28.67 -7.63 23.05
CA THR A 111 -28.82 -7.88 24.48
C THR A 111 -29.43 -6.62 25.11
N ASP A 112 -30.45 -6.81 25.94
CA ASP A 112 -31.12 -5.70 26.62
C ASP A 112 -30.06 -4.85 27.38
N ASN A 113 -29.97 -3.57 27.04
CA ASN A 113 -29.08 -2.55 27.61
C ASN A 113 -27.56 -2.62 27.31
N LYS A 114 -27.11 -3.26 26.21
CA LYS A 114 -25.75 -3.02 25.66
C LYS A 114 -25.76 -2.81 24.14
N GLU A 115 -24.74 -2.10 23.64
CA GLU A 115 -24.49 -1.92 22.20
C GLU A 115 -24.54 -3.27 21.47
N ALA A 116 -25.20 -3.30 20.31
CA ALA A 116 -25.34 -4.50 19.49
C ALA A 116 -23.96 -5.12 19.22
N SER A 117 -23.78 -6.37 19.64
CA SER A 117 -22.51 -7.06 19.45
C SER A 117 -22.62 -8.05 18.28
N ILE A 118 -21.66 -7.99 17.37
CA ILE A 118 -21.60 -8.90 16.22
C ILE A 118 -20.93 -10.20 16.67
N THR A 119 -21.62 -11.32 16.45
CA THR A 119 -21.07 -12.67 16.55
C THR A 119 -20.89 -13.25 15.14
N TRP A 120 -19.86 -14.07 14.96
CA TRP A 120 -19.55 -14.72 13.69
C TRP A 120 -19.73 -16.22 13.83
N ARG A 121 -20.51 -16.82 12.92
CA ARG A 121 -20.73 -18.27 12.88
C ARG A 121 -20.41 -18.83 11.52
N SER A 122 -19.85 -20.02 11.46
CA SER A 122 -19.73 -20.74 10.19
C SER A 122 -21.09 -21.17 9.66
N ASP A 123 -21.12 -21.57 8.40
CA ASP A 123 -22.27 -22.16 7.71
C ASP A 123 -22.81 -23.43 8.39
N ASP A 124 -21.95 -24.21 9.05
CA ASP A 124 -22.32 -25.32 9.94
C ASP A 124 -22.89 -24.87 11.31
N GLY A 125 -22.97 -23.57 11.58
CA GLY A 125 -23.51 -22.98 12.81
C GLY A 125 -22.53 -22.85 13.97
N ILE A 126 -21.26 -23.27 13.82
CA ILE A 126 -20.24 -23.20 14.87
C ILE A 126 -19.78 -21.75 15.07
N SER A 127 -19.68 -21.32 16.33
CA SER A 127 -19.15 -19.99 16.65
C SER A 127 -17.67 -19.89 16.31
N SER A 128 -17.29 -18.80 15.63
CA SER A 128 -15.89 -18.49 15.33
C SER A 128 -15.30 -17.52 16.34
N ASP A 129 -13.97 -17.54 16.49
CA ASP A 129 -13.26 -16.62 17.39
C ASP A 129 -13.42 -15.17 16.90
N LYS A 130 -14.18 -14.39 17.67
CA LYS A 130 -14.47 -12.98 17.37
C LYS A 130 -13.20 -12.14 17.22
N LYS A 131 -12.16 -12.43 18.02
CA LYS A 131 -10.89 -11.70 17.97
C LYS A 131 -10.17 -11.97 16.65
N ILE A 132 -10.10 -13.23 16.22
CA ILE A 132 -9.44 -13.58 14.96
C ILE A 132 -10.18 -13.00 13.76
N VAL A 133 -11.53 -13.04 13.75
CA VAL A 133 -12.31 -12.41 12.67
C VAL A 133 -12.10 -10.89 12.64
N SER A 134 -12.13 -10.25 13.80
CA SER A 134 -11.87 -8.81 13.91
C SER A 134 -10.46 -8.44 13.45
N ASN A 135 -9.46 -9.26 13.79
CA ASN A 135 -8.09 -9.06 13.33
C ASN A 135 -8.01 -9.13 11.81
N LEU A 136 -8.56 -10.20 11.19
CA LEU A 136 -8.57 -10.33 9.73
C LEU A 136 -9.22 -9.13 9.05
N LEU A 137 -10.43 -8.74 9.49
CA LEU A 137 -11.14 -7.58 8.95
C LEU A 137 -10.34 -6.29 9.10
N SER A 138 -9.68 -6.08 10.24
CA SER A 138 -8.84 -4.91 10.46
C SER A 138 -7.66 -4.84 9.50
N GLN A 139 -7.03 -5.98 9.19
CA GLN A 139 -5.91 -6.05 8.25
C GLN A 139 -6.33 -5.78 6.80
N VAL A 140 -7.51 -6.26 6.39
CA VAL A 140 -7.94 -6.16 4.97
C VAL A 140 -8.82 -4.96 4.66
N SER A 141 -9.47 -4.34 5.66
CA SER A 141 -10.41 -3.23 5.45
C SER A 141 -9.80 -1.93 4.93
N PHE A 142 -8.50 -1.75 5.12
CA PHE A 142 -7.74 -0.60 4.63
C PHE A 142 -6.36 -1.06 4.15
N LEU A 143 -6.35 -2.07 3.28
CA LEU A 143 -5.12 -2.70 2.82
C LEU A 143 -4.39 -1.79 1.84
N LYS A 144 -3.10 -1.60 2.07
CA LYS A 144 -2.19 -0.87 1.18
C LYS A 144 -1.16 -1.79 0.56
N SER A 145 -0.85 -1.53 -0.71
CA SER A 145 0.29 -2.13 -1.40
C SER A 145 1.60 -1.46 -1.00
N GLU A 146 2.70 -2.21 -1.11
CA GLU A 146 4.04 -1.63 -1.16
C GLU A 146 4.31 -1.05 -2.56
N LYS A 147 3.88 -1.78 -3.58
CA LYS A 147 4.14 -1.51 -4.98
C LYS A 147 3.08 -2.15 -5.87
N TYR A 148 2.74 -1.49 -6.97
CA TYR A 148 2.00 -2.08 -8.08
C TYR A 148 2.90 -2.88 -9.03
N LEU A 149 2.33 -3.96 -9.58
CA LEU A 149 2.99 -4.87 -10.49
C LEU A 149 2.48 -4.65 -11.91
N SER A 150 3.26 -5.11 -12.89
CA SER A 150 2.92 -4.95 -14.30
C SER A 150 1.77 -5.87 -14.72
N ASP A 151 1.11 -5.53 -15.82
CA ASP A 151 -0.01 -6.30 -16.35
C ASP A 151 0.42 -7.72 -16.78
N GLU A 152 1.68 -7.91 -17.20
CA GLU A 152 2.21 -9.24 -17.52
C GLU A 152 2.23 -10.15 -16.29
N ILE A 153 2.61 -9.61 -15.12
CA ILE A 153 2.59 -10.36 -13.87
C ILE A 153 1.13 -10.69 -13.49
N LYS A 154 0.23 -9.70 -13.56
CA LYS A 154 -1.19 -9.91 -13.28
C LYS A 154 -1.79 -11.01 -14.16
N ASN A 155 -1.51 -10.99 -15.46
CA ASN A 155 -2.05 -11.95 -16.43
C ASN A 155 -1.54 -13.38 -16.18
N LYS A 156 -0.30 -13.54 -15.70
CA LYS A 156 0.21 -14.85 -15.26
C LYS A 156 -0.57 -15.36 -14.04
N LEU A 157 -0.75 -14.51 -13.03
CA LEU A 157 -1.40 -14.87 -11.77
C LEU A 157 -2.84 -15.35 -11.91
N VAL A 158 -3.58 -14.89 -12.92
CA VAL A 158 -4.96 -15.35 -13.18
C VAL A 158 -5.02 -16.88 -13.37
N ASN A 159 -3.96 -17.49 -13.88
CA ASN A 159 -3.88 -18.95 -14.09
C ASN A 159 -3.05 -19.68 -13.02
N GLU A 160 -2.48 -18.95 -12.06
CA GLU A 160 -1.67 -19.53 -10.99
C GLU A 160 -2.53 -20.09 -9.87
N LYS A 161 -2.01 -21.11 -9.18
CA LYS A 161 -2.67 -21.63 -7.98
C LYS A 161 -2.59 -20.56 -6.87
N PRO A 162 -3.74 -20.09 -6.35
CA PRO A 162 -3.76 -19.13 -5.26
C PRO A 162 -3.22 -19.75 -3.97
N LEU A 163 -2.53 -18.95 -3.16
CA LEU A 163 -2.18 -19.31 -1.79
C LEU A 163 -3.43 -19.29 -0.91
N CYS A 164 -4.22 -18.23 -1.00
CA CYS A 164 -5.52 -18.14 -0.36
C CYS A 164 -6.45 -17.19 -1.11
N LYS A 165 -7.75 -17.39 -0.92
CA LYS A 165 -8.82 -16.52 -1.43
C LYS A 165 -9.67 -16.05 -0.28
N MET A 166 -10.14 -14.82 -0.40
CA MET A 166 -11.10 -14.19 0.51
C MET A 166 -12.19 -13.52 -0.32
N ARG A 167 -13.42 -13.65 0.16
CA ARG A 167 -14.58 -12.93 -0.34
C ARG A 167 -15.32 -12.30 0.82
N PHE A 168 -15.44 -10.99 0.82
CA PHE A 168 -16.17 -10.21 1.81
C PHE A 168 -17.45 -9.71 1.16
N LYS A 169 -18.60 -10.03 1.75
CA LYS A 169 -19.91 -9.63 1.22
C LYS A 169 -20.54 -8.59 2.14
N ASN A 170 -20.92 -7.47 1.55
CA ASN A 170 -21.82 -6.47 2.10
C ASN A 170 -22.96 -6.24 1.08
N GLU A 171 -23.26 -4.99 0.71
CA GLU A 171 -24.10 -4.67 -0.46
C GLU A 171 -23.51 -5.19 -1.78
N LYS A 172 -22.19 -5.34 -1.83
CA LYS A 172 -21.41 -5.87 -2.96
C LYS A 172 -20.51 -7.02 -2.49
N SER A 173 -19.96 -7.75 -3.45
CA SER A 173 -18.90 -8.74 -3.18
C SER A 173 -17.54 -8.09 -3.42
N ILE A 174 -16.64 -8.23 -2.45
CA ILE A 174 -15.25 -7.79 -2.52
C ILE A 174 -14.38 -9.04 -2.48
N ASP A 175 -13.60 -9.26 -3.53
CA ASP A 175 -12.72 -10.41 -3.65
C ASP A 175 -11.26 -9.98 -3.46
N LEU A 176 -10.49 -10.79 -2.72
CA LEU A 176 -9.05 -10.66 -2.56
C LEU A 176 -8.42 -12.05 -2.71
N THR A 177 -7.50 -12.18 -3.65
CA THR A 177 -6.73 -13.41 -3.86
C THR A 177 -5.26 -13.12 -3.62
N LEU A 178 -4.60 -13.95 -2.81
CA LEU A 178 -3.17 -13.85 -2.53
C LEU A 178 -2.41 -15.02 -3.15
N PHE A 179 -1.20 -14.74 -3.61
CA PHE A 179 -0.28 -15.67 -4.26
C PHE A 179 1.08 -15.60 -3.61
N LYS A 180 1.79 -16.73 -3.62
CA LYS A 180 3.20 -16.81 -3.24
C LYS A 180 4.05 -16.69 -4.50
N MET A 181 5.12 -15.89 -4.48
CA MET A 181 6.16 -15.99 -5.50
C MET A 181 7.31 -16.84 -5.00
N ASP A 182 7.94 -17.57 -5.91
CA ASP A 182 9.10 -18.42 -5.61
C ASP A 182 10.34 -17.61 -5.23
N THR A 183 10.41 -16.33 -5.60
CA THR A 183 11.63 -15.52 -5.51
C THR A 183 11.57 -14.37 -4.49
N GLU A 184 10.39 -14.01 -3.99
CA GLU A 184 10.22 -12.94 -3.00
C GLU A 184 9.45 -13.44 -1.77
N GLU A 185 9.83 -12.96 -0.58
CA GLU A 185 9.08 -13.24 0.65
C GLU A 185 7.74 -12.48 0.72
N ASN A 186 7.53 -11.51 -0.18
CA ASN A 186 6.30 -10.73 -0.25
C ASN A 186 5.20 -11.51 -0.96
N LEU A 187 3.99 -11.41 -0.44
CA LEU A 187 2.81 -11.95 -1.12
C LEU A 187 2.32 -10.97 -2.17
N ILE A 188 1.84 -11.52 -3.28
CA ILE A 188 1.16 -10.74 -4.31
C ILE A 188 -0.35 -10.87 -4.12
N GLY A 189 -1.08 -9.77 -4.27
CA GLY A 189 -2.53 -9.74 -4.26
C GLY A 189 -3.15 -9.28 -5.58
N ILE A 190 -4.35 -9.78 -5.84
CA ILE A 190 -5.32 -9.22 -6.79
C ILE A 190 -6.60 -8.94 -6.01
N SER A 191 -7.19 -7.76 -6.21
CA SER A 191 -8.46 -7.38 -5.59
C SER A 191 -9.50 -7.01 -6.63
N SER A 192 -10.78 -7.26 -6.35
CA SER A 192 -11.88 -6.74 -7.16
C SER A 192 -12.05 -5.21 -7.07
N MET A 193 -11.35 -4.53 -6.15
CA MET A 193 -11.38 -3.07 -5.97
C MET A 193 -10.20 -2.36 -6.63
N ASN A 194 -9.28 -3.08 -7.26
CA ASN A 194 -8.07 -2.51 -7.86
C ASN A 194 -7.77 -3.18 -9.20
N GLU A 195 -7.44 -2.39 -10.21
CA GLU A 195 -7.14 -2.90 -11.55
C GLU A 195 -5.75 -3.53 -11.64
N TYR A 196 -4.83 -3.23 -10.73
CA TYR A 196 -3.46 -3.72 -10.78
C TYR A 196 -3.23 -4.87 -9.79
N ALA A 197 -2.35 -5.80 -10.16
CA ALA A 197 -1.76 -6.69 -9.17
C ALA A 197 -0.79 -5.89 -8.28
N PHE A 198 -0.60 -6.32 -7.03
CA PHE A 198 0.18 -5.56 -6.07
C PHE A 198 0.98 -6.45 -5.13
N ALA A 199 2.16 -5.98 -4.72
CA ALA A 199 2.93 -6.60 -3.65
C ALA A 199 2.47 -6.06 -2.29
N LEU A 200 2.32 -6.96 -1.32
CA LEU A 200 2.09 -6.63 0.08
C LEU A 200 3.39 -6.61 0.86
N SER A 201 3.41 -5.84 1.95
CA SER A 201 4.47 -5.96 2.94
C SER A 201 4.48 -7.37 3.53
N GLN A 202 5.67 -7.87 3.89
CA GLN A 202 5.79 -9.18 4.53
C GLN A 202 4.91 -9.29 5.79
N PHE A 203 4.82 -8.21 6.56
CA PHE A 203 4.02 -8.17 7.78
C PHE A 203 2.54 -8.36 7.47
N ASN A 204 1.96 -7.55 6.58
CA ASN A 204 0.55 -7.66 6.22
C ASN A 204 0.24 -9.03 5.60
N GLY A 205 1.09 -9.51 4.71
CA GLY A 205 0.94 -10.83 4.09
C GLY A 205 0.93 -11.96 5.12
N LYS A 206 1.89 -11.98 6.05
CA LYS A 206 1.99 -12.98 7.12
C LYS A 206 0.78 -12.94 8.06
N GLU A 207 0.36 -11.75 8.49
CA GLU A 207 -0.79 -11.57 9.39
C GLU A 207 -2.10 -12.04 8.74
N ILE A 208 -2.35 -11.68 7.48
CA ILE A 208 -3.56 -12.12 6.76
C ILE A 208 -3.60 -13.65 6.66
N VAL A 209 -2.50 -14.27 6.20
CA VAL A 209 -2.42 -15.73 6.07
C VAL A 209 -2.57 -16.43 7.42
N SER A 210 -1.93 -15.92 8.48
CA SER A 210 -2.02 -16.52 9.82
C SER A 210 -3.44 -16.49 10.38
N ASN A 211 -4.18 -15.37 10.19
CA ASN A 211 -5.57 -15.29 10.61
C ASN A 211 -6.46 -16.26 9.82
N ILE A 212 -6.23 -16.40 8.50
CA ILE A 212 -6.96 -17.37 7.65
C ILE A 212 -6.69 -18.81 8.13
N GLU A 213 -5.42 -19.19 8.33
CA GLU A 213 -5.05 -20.52 8.80
C GLU A 213 -5.70 -20.85 10.14
N THR A 214 -5.71 -19.89 11.07
CA THR A 214 -6.38 -20.04 12.38
C THR A 214 -7.88 -20.24 12.22
N LEU A 215 -8.56 -19.47 11.36
CA LEU A 215 -10.01 -19.59 11.13
C LEU A 215 -10.40 -20.92 10.45
N LEU A 216 -9.52 -21.43 9.60
CA LEU A 216 -9.65 -22.73 8.92
C LEU A 216 -9.21 -23.92 9.78
N GLY A 217 -8.57 -23.68 10.93
CA GLY A 217 -8.04 -24.75 11.77
C GLY A 217 -6.80 -25.45 11.17
N ILE A 218 -6.08 -24.78 10.28
CA ILE A 218 -4.83 -25.30 9.70
C ILE A 218 -3.71 -25.07 10.71
N THR A 219 -3.27 -26.14 11.38
CA THR A 219 -2.05 -26.11 12.19
C THR A 219 -0.83 -26.07 11.28
N LYS A 220 0.05 -25.08 11.48
CA LYS A 220 1.39 -25.09 10.88
C LYS A 220 2.13 -26.29 11.46
N GLU A 221 2.34 -27.34 10.66
CA GLU A 221 3.38 -28.32 10.99
C GLU A 221 4.69 -27.53 11.07
N GLU A 222 5.26 -27.46 12.28
CA GLU A 222 6.63 -26.98 12.46
C GLU A 222 7.51 -27.81 11.53
N LYS A 223 8.05 -27.19 10.49
CA LYS A 223 9.13 -27.78 9.72
C LYS A 223 10.32 -27.90 10.66
N THR A 224 10.41 -29.01 11.38
CA THR A 224 11.65 -29.51 11.95
C THR A 224 12.57 -29.80 10.78
N ASN A 225 13.46 -28.85 10.48
CA ASN A 225 14.61 -29.10 9.63
C ASN A 225 15.46 -30.15 10.36
N ASN A 226 15.43 -31.38 9.83
CA ASN A 226 16.49 -32.38 10.04
C ASN A 226 17.64 -32.10 9.07
#